data_AF-A0A1I2N6Z9-F1
#
_entry.id   AF-A0A1I2N6Z9-F1
#
_cell.length_a   1.000
_cell.length_b   1.000
_cell.length_c   1.000
_cell.angle_alpha   90.00
_cell.angle_beta   90.00
_cell.angle_gamma   90.00
#
_symmetry.space_group_name_H-M   'P 1'
#
loop_
_entity.id
_entity.type
_entity.pdbx_description
1 polymer ?
#
loop_
_entity_poly.entity_id
_entity_poly.type
_entity_poly.pdbx_seq_one_letter_code
_entity_poly.pdbx_strand_id
1 'polypeptide(L)'
;MTLKGARSALSHPAFSGIPRAHLTDLIEELAGSWTASCESGLDHRRGRRRKRQAGAGPKHELLFTDRVVVTPVYLRFQLPHAALVELYGLERSTITRAIG
;
A
#
# COMPACT_ATOMS: atom_id res chain seq x y z
N MET A 1 -15.79 7.71 -0.29
CA MET A 1 -15.70 6.45 0.47
C MET A 1 -14.56 6.58 1.48
N THR A 2 -14.61 5.98 2.68
CA THR A 2 -13.46 6.04 3.61
C THR A 2 -12.37 5.08 3.13
N LEU A 3 -11.10 5.35 3.46
CA LEU A 3 -9.97 4.45 3.18
C LEU A 3 -10.24 3.00 3.62
N LYS A 4 -10.80 2.84 4.83
CA LYS A 4 -11.19 1.53 5.36
C LYS A 4 -12.29 0.86 4.54
N GLY A 5 -13.29 1.63 4.07
CA GLY A 5 -14.36 1.14 3.20
C GLY A 5 -13.83 0.71 1.83
N ALA A 6 -12.96 1.52 1.23
CA ALA A 6 -12.31 1.22 -0.05
C ALA A 6 -11.52 -0.08 0.02
N ARG A 7 -10.67 -0.22 1.04
CA ARG A 7 -9.94 -1.45 1.30
C ARG A 7 -10.88 -2.64 1.45
N SER A 8 -11.91 -2.52 2.29
CA SER A 8 -12.84 -3.62 2.54
C SER A 8 -13.54 -4.11 1.27
N ALA A 9 -13.96 -3.19 0.40
CA ALA A 9 -14.55 -3.51 -0.89
C ALA A 9 -13.54 -4.23 -1.82
N LEU A 10 -12.35 -3.66 -1.97
CA LEU A 10 -11.34 -4.16 -2.91
C LEU A 10 -10.61 -5.42 -2.42
N SER A 11 -10.63 -5.71 -1.12
CA SER A 11 -10.20 -7.01 -0.57
C SER A 11 -11.16 -8.16 -0.91
N HIS A 12 -12.34 -7.88 -1.48
CA HIS A 12 -13.24 -8.95 -1.92
C HIS A 12 -12.60 -9.74 -3.07
N PRO A 13 -12.68 -11.08 -3.09
CA PRO A 13 -12.02 -11.91 -4.11
C PRO A 13 -12.43 -11.57 -5.56
N ALA A 14 -13.64 -11.04 -5.76
CA ALA A 14 -14.07 -10.54 -7.07
C ALA A 14 -13.17 -9.41 -7.61
N PHE A 15 -12.58 -8.60 -6.72
CA PHE A 15 -11.65 -7.52 -7.07
C PHE A 15 -10.19 -7.98 -6.94
N SER A 16 -9.77 -8.45 -5.76
CA SER A 16 -8.37 -8.83 -5.54
C SER A 16 -7.95 -10.08 -6.31
N GLY A 17 -8.89 -10.95 -6.67
CA GLY A 17 -8.60 -12.30 -7.19
C GLY A 17 -8.04 -13.26 -6.15
N ILE A 18 -7.93 -12.84 -4.89
CA ILE A 18 -7.29 -13.59 -3.80
C ILE A 18 -8.34 -13.92 -2.73
N PRO A 19 -8.44 -15.18 -2.28
CA PRO A 19 -9.26 -15.54 -1.12
C PRO A 19 -8.88 -14.72 0.12
N ARG A 20 -9.86 -14.33 0.94
CA ARG A 20 -9.60 -13.44 2.10
C ARG A 20 -8.57 -13.99 3.10
N ALA A 21 -8.55 -15.31 3.31
CA ALA A 21 -7.56 -15.96 4.16
C ALA A 21 -6.15 -15.76 3.58
N HIS A 22 -5.94 -16.15 2.31
CA HIS A 22 -4.64 -16.00 1.65
C HIS A 22 -4.19 -14.53 1.51
N LEU A 23 -5.13 -13.59 1.40
CA LEU A 23 -4.78 -12.17 1.41
C LEU A 23 -4.21 -11.74 2.76
N THR A 24 -4.73 -12.28 3.86
CA THR A 24 -4.22 -12.03 5.21
C THR A 24 -2.84 -12.64 5.38
N ASP A 25 -2.67 -13.91 4.98
CA ASP A 25 -1.38 -14.60 5.01
C ASP A 25 -0.31 -13.84 4.20
N LEU A 26 -0.68 -13.35 3.01
CA LEU A 26 0.20 -12.55 2.16
C LEU A 26 0.61 -11.23 2.81
N ILE A 27 -0.32 -10.56 3.51
CA ILE A 27 0.00 -9.33 4.25
C ILE A 27 1.01 -9.63 5.36
N GLU A 28 0.80 -10.72 6.12
CA GLU A 28 1.69 -11.11 7.21
C GLU A 28 3.09 -11.49 6.69
N GLU A 29 3.16 -12.30 5.62
CA GLU A 29 4.41 -12.73 4.99
C GLU A 29 5.23 -11.53 4.48
N LEU A 30 4.56 -10.56 3.84
CA LEU A 30 5.23 -9.41 3.25
C LEU A 30 5.54 -8.28 4.25
N ALA A 31 4.96 -8.29 5.45
CA ALA A 31 5.12 -7.18 6.40
C ALA A 31 6.58 -6.93 6.79
N GLY A 32 7.34 -8.01 7.03
CA GLY A 32 8.74 -7.95 7.41
C GLY A 32 9.63 -7.42 6.28
N SER A 33 9.51 -8.01 5.09
CA SER A 33 10.30 -7.62 3.91
C SER A 33 9.98 -6.20 3.45
N TRP A 34 8.71 -5.80 3.51
CA TRP A 34 8.28 -4.43 3.23
C TRP A 34 8.93 -3.41 4.17
N THR A 35 8.91 -3.69 5.47
CA THR A 35 9.50 -2.80 6.49
C THR A 35 11.01 -2.66 6.29
N ALA A 36 11.70 -3.78 6.01
CA ALA A 36 13.13 -3.76 5.70
C ALA A 36 13.44 -2.94 4.44
N SER A 37 12.69 -3.14 3.35
CA SER A 37 12.85 -2.39 2.11
C SER A 37 12.62 -0.89 2.30
N CYS A 38 11.58 -0.50 3.07
CA CYS A 38 11.33 0.90 3.42
C CYS A 38 12.51 1.53 4.17
N GLU A 39 13.05 0.84 5.18
CA GLU A 39 14.17 1.36 5.96
C GLU A 39 15.45 1.44 5.10
N SER A 40 15.73 0.45 4.24
CA SER A 40 16.84 0.50 3.28
C SER A 40 16.71 1.70 2.32
N GLY A 41 15.52 1.94 1.77
CA GLY A 41 15.26 3.09 0.91
C GLY A 41 15.43 4.43 1.64
N LEU A 42 15.02 4.51 2.91
CA LEU A 42 15.23 5.69 3.74
C LEU A 42 16.70 5.88 4.11
N ASP A 43 17.43 4.80 4.41
CA ASP A 43 18.86 4.85 4.70
C ASP A 43 19.65 5.35 3.50
N HIS A 44 19.37 4.80 2.31
CA HIS A 44 19.96 5.25 1.05
C HIS A 44 19.71 6.74 0.78
N ARG A 45 18.46 7.22 0.96
CA ARG A 45 18.10 8.64 0.79
C ARG A 45 18.73 9.54 1.85
N ARG A 46 18.92 9.06 3.08
CA ARG A 46 19.51 9.84 4.17
C ARG A 46 21.02 9.93 4.05
N GLY A 47 21.69 8.88 3.56
CA GLY A 47 23.15 8.77 3.46
C GLY A 47 23.87 8.85 4.82
N ARG A 48 23.13 8.73 5.93
CA ARG A 48 23.63 8.87 7.31
C ARG A 48 22.69 8.22 8.30
N ARG A 49 23.25 7.86 9.47
CA ARG A 49 22.49 7.27 10.58
C ARG A 49 21.26 8.11 10.97
N ARG A 50 20.19 7.40 11.32
CA ARG A 50 18.92 7.94 11.77
C ARG A 50 19.10 8.83 13.01
N LYS A 51 18.57 10.05 12.96
CA LYS A 51 18.58 11.01 14.08
C LYS A 51 17.23 11.17 14.81
N ARG A 52 16.11 10.78 14.18
CA ARG A 52 14.76 10.87 14.75
C ARG A 52 14.28 9.48 15.18
N GLN A 53 13.43 9.38 16.20
CA GLN A 53 12.85 8.10 16.64
C GLN A 53 12.04 7.40 15.53
N ALA A 54 11.84 6.08 15.67
CA ALA A 54 10.87 5.31 14.89
C ALA A 54 9.50 6.04 14.87
N GLY A 55 8.86 6.15 13.69
CA GLY A 55 7.55 6.80 13.57
C GLY A 55 7.52 8.33 13.53
N ALA A 56 8.64 9.05 13.74
CA ALA A 56 8.67 10.53 13.72
C ALA A 56 8.69 11.17 12.30
N GLY A 57 8.24 10.43 11.29
CA GLY A 57 8.13 10.88 9.89
C GLY A 57 6.67 11.16 9.50
N PRO A 58 6.43 11.70 8.29
CA PRO A 58 5.07 11.87 7.76
C PRO A 58 4.30 10.55 7.80
N LYS A 59 3.06 10.59 8.27
CA LYS A 59 2.17 9.42 8.23
C LYS A 59 1.84 9.13 6.77
N HIS A 60 1.94 7.86 6.38
CA HIS A 60 1.57 7.46 5.03
C HIS A 60 0.05 7.43 4.92
N GLU A 61 -0.50 8.15 3.95
CA GLU A 61 -1.94 8.18 3.70
C GLU A 61 -2.49 6.82 3.25
N LEU A 62 -1.66 6.06 2.53
CA LEU A 62 -1.95 4.70 2.11
C LEU A 62 -1.08 3.72 2.91
N LEU A 63 -1.71 2.87 3.72
CA LEU A 63 -0.99 1.90 4.55
C LEU A 63 -0.42 0.77 3.70
N PHE A 64 0.54 0.04 4.25
CA PHE A 64 1.09 -1.18 3.62
C PHE A 64 -0.01 -2.16 3.19
N THR A 65 -0.99 -2.42 4.06
CA THR A 65 -2.14 -3.27 3.76
C THR A 65 -2.94 -2.79 2.54
N ASP A 66 -3.12 -1.48 2.41
CA ASP A 66 -3.85 -0.90 1.28
C ASP A 66 -3.06 -1.08 -0.02
N ARG A 67 -1.73 -0.97 0.01
CA ARG A 67 -0.87 -1.26 -1.15
C ARG A 67 -1.00 -2.71 -1.61
N VAL A 68 -0.97 -3.66 -0.67
CA VAL A 68 -1.13 -5.10 -0.97
C VAL A 68 -2.48 -5.40 -1.60
N VAL A 69 -3.53 -4.63 -1.27
CA VAL A 69 -4.86 -4.76 -1.89
C VAL A 69 -4.95 -4.07 -3.24
N VAL A 70 -4.40 -2.86 -3.39
CA VAL A 70 -4.47 -2.07 -4.62
C VAL A 70 -3.70 -2.74 -5.75
N THR A 71 -2.51 -3.27 -5.49
CA THR A 71 -1.65 -3.87 -6.51
C THR A 71 -2.33 -4.99 -7.32
N PRO A 72 -2.92 -6.04 -6.73
CA PRO A 72 -3.59 -7.07 -7.51
C PRO A 72 -4.83 -6.55 -8.24
N VAL A 73 -5.57 -5.58 -7.68
CA VAL A 73 -6.69 -4.93 -8.38
C VAL A 73 -6.20 -4.17 -9.61
N TYR A 74 -5.13 -3.40 -9.47
CA TYR A 74 -4.48 -2.69 -10.58
C TYR A 74 -4.02 -3.67 -11.66
N LEU A 75 -3.32 -4.74 -11.29
CA LEU A 75 -2.82 -5.74 -12.24
C LEU A 75 -3.95 -6.52 -12.93
N ARG A 76 -5.04 -6.83 -12.21
CA ARG A 76 -6.15 -7.65 -12.72
C ARG A 76 -7.06 -6.88 -13.69
N PHE A 77 -7.34 -5.62 -13.39
CA PHE A 77 -8.29 -4.82 -14.16
C PHE A 77 -7.64 -3.73 -15.00
N GLN A 78 -6.32 -3.52 -14.85
CA GLN A 78 -5.58 -2.44 -15.51
C GLN A 78 -6.25 -1.08 -15.28
N LEU A 79 -6.80 -0.88 -14.08
CA LEU A 79 -7.50 0.35 -13.74
C LEU A 79 -6.56 1.54 -13.86
N PRO A 80 -6.98 2.64 -14.51
CA PRO A 80 -6.17 3.85 -14.54
C PRO A 80 -5.97 4.35 -13.10
N HIS A 81 -4.81 4.96 -12.82
CA HIS A 81 -4.53 5.55 -11.50
C HIS A 81 -5.62 6.54 -11.05
N ALA A 82 -6.28 7.21 -12.00
CA ALA A 82 -7.41 8.10 -11.73
C ALA A 82 -8.61 7.36 -11.10
N ALA A 83 -8.95 6.15 -11.56
CA ALA A 83 -10.02 5.37 -10.95
C ALA A 83 -9.68 4.94 -9.52
N LEU A 84 -8.41 4.60 -9.27
CA LEU A 84 -7.94 4.25 -7.92
C LEU A 84 -7.93 5.46 -6.98
N VAL A 85 -7.62 6.65 -7.49
CA VAL A 85 -7.76 7.93 -6.76
C VAL A 85 -9.19 8.12 -6.29
N GLU A 86 -10.19 7.95 -7.17
CA GLU A 86 -11.60 8.10 -6.82
C GLU A 86 -12.06 7.05 -5.80
N LEU A 87 -11.62 5.80 -5.94
CA LEU A 87 -11.98 4.72 -5.03
C LEU A 87 -11.42 4.94 -3.62
N TYR A 88 -10.16 5.39 -3.51
CA TYR A 88 -9.49 5.59 -2.23
C TYR A 88 -9.68 6.98 -1.64
N GLY A 89 -10.13 7.96 -2.41
CA GLY A 89 -10.22 9.37 -2.00
C GLY A 89 -8.85 9.97 -1.66
N LEU A 90 -7.81 9.61 -2.42
CA LEU A 90 -6.42 10.01 -2.18
C LEU A 90 -5.85 10.80 -3.33
N GLU A 91 -4.74 11.51 -3.10
CA GLU A 91 -4.03 12.18 -4.19
C GLU A 91 -3.42 11.21 -5.20
N ARG A 92 -3.36 11.63 -6.47
CA ARG A 92 -2.73 10.87 -7.56
C ARG A 92 -1.26 10.56 -7.30
N SER A 93 -0.56 11.46 -6.60
CA SER A 93 0.82 11.30 -6.15
C SER A 93 0.96 10.09 -5.21
N THR A 94 0.03 9.93 -4.27
CA THR A 94 -0.03 8.81 -3.32
C THR A 94 -0.27 7.48 -4.04
N ILE A 95 -1.22 7.42 -4.98
CA ILE A 95 -1.50 6.20 -5.76
C ILE A 95 -0.34 5.82 -6.67
N THR A 96 0.27 6.79 -7.36
CA THR A 96 1.42 6.51 -8.25
C THR A 96 2.59 5.94 -7.48
N ARG A 97 2.88 6.48 -6.29
CA ARG A 97 3.91 5.97 -5.38
C ARG A 97 3.54 4.64 -4.72
N ALA A 98 2.25 4.28 -4.73
CA ALA A 98 1.77 3.03 -4.17
C ALA A 98 2.05 1.85 -5.08
N ILE A 99 1.89 2.07 -6.39
CA ILE A 99 1.91 1.05 -7.43
C ILE A 99 3.28 0.98 -8.13
N GLY A 100 3.93 2.13 -8.36
CA GLY A 100 5.26 2.23 -8.96
C GLY A 100 6.38 2.15 -7.94
#